data_AF-A0ABD5RYC7-F1
#
_entry.id   AF-A0ABD5RYC7-F1
#
_cell.length_a   1.000
_cell.length_b   1.000
_cell.length_c   1.000
_cell.angle_alpha   90.00
_cell.angle_beta   90.00
_cell.angle_gamma   90.00
#
_symmetry.space_group_name_H-M   'P 1'
#
loop_
_entity.id
_entity.type
_entity.pdbx_description
1 polymer ?
#
loop_
_entity_poly.entity_id
_entity_poly.type
_entity_poly.pdbx_seq_one_letter_code
_entity_poly.pdbx_strand_id
1 'polypeptide(L)'
;REEVESEVVAVDGDDLDAVTRTLLDAASEEFDSGTDVDVYGRADDERLLTDVLADYDGYAYAGEYDCLGGVVVESNASRVRVNNTFDSVLDAVWEDELKEISSRLFDEDAPA
;
A
#
# COMPACT_ATOMS: atom_id res chain seq x y z
N ARG A 1 -12.81 -9.99 7.33
CA ARG A 1 -12.34 -9.42 6.06
C ARG A 1 -13.19 -8.20 5.71
N GLU A 2 -14.47 -8.34 5.35
CA GLU A 2 -15.37 -7.20 5.02
C GLU A 2 -15.41 -6.06 6.05
N GLU A 3 -15.47 -6.34 7.37
CA GLU A 3 -15.50 -5.29 8.39
C GLU A 3 -14.20 -4.48 8.45
N VAL A 4 -13.06 -5.15 8.31
CA VAL A 4 -11.73 -4.52 8.29
C VAL A 4 -11.52 -3.74 6.99
N GLU A 5 -11.96 -4.30 5.86
CA GLU A 5 -11.95 -3.62 4.56
C GLU A 5 -12.78 -2.34 4.60
N SER A 6 -13.94 -2.36 5.29
CA SER A 6 -14.78 -1.17 5.44
C SER A 6 -14.17 -0.11 6.37
N GLU A 7 -13.42 -0.51 7.42
CA GLU A 7 -12.69 0.44 8.26
C GLU A 7 -11.51 1.06 7.51
N VAL A 8 -10.80 0.29 6.69
CA VAL A 8 -9.72 0.79 5.83
C VAL A 8 -10.24 1.79 4.79
N VAL A 9 -11.39 1.51 4.17
CA VAL A 9 -12.05 2.44 3.24
C VAL A 9 -12.51 3.73 3.94
N ALA A 10 -12.75 3.69 5.26
CA ALA A 10 -13.12 4.86 6.05
C ALA A 10 -11.91 5.68 6.54
N VAL A 11 -10.68 5.22 6.26
CA VAL A 11 -9.46 6.02 6.47
C VAL A 11 -9.37 7.03 5.34
N ASP A 12 -9.94 8.21 5.57
CA ASP A 12 -9.95 9.34 4.65
C ASP A 12 -9.11 10.51 5.20
N GLY A 13 -8.66 11.41 4.31
CA GLY A 13 -8.12 12.72 4.70
C GLY A 13 -6.76 12.69 5.39
N ASP A 14 -6.67 13.27 6.59
CA ASP A 14 -5.38 13.51 7.30
C ASP A 14 -4.62 12.21 7.62
N ASP A 15 -5.33 11.13 7.98
CA ASP A 15 -4.71 9.82 8.24
C ASP A 15 -4.16 9.20 6.95
N LEU A 16 -4.86 9.40 5.82
CA LEU A 16 -4.42 8.92 4.51
C LEU A 16 -3.16 9.66 4.02
N ASP A 17 -3.07 10.97 4.25
CA ASP A 17 -1.89 11.78 3.93
C ASP A 17 -0.64 11.25 4.67
N ALA A 18 -0.76 11.04 5.98
CA ALA A 18 0.33 10.55 6.81
C ALA A 18 0.81 9.16 6.39
N VAL A 19 -0.13 8.25 6.08
CA VAL A 19 0.20 6.91 5.59
C VAL A 19 0.85 6.98 4.21
N THR A 20 0.30 7.78 3.30
CA THR A 20 0.83 7.94 1.94
C THR A 20 2.27 8.45 1.97
N ARG A 21 2.57 9.47 2.76
CA ARG A 21 3.94 9.98 2.95
C ARG A 21 4.89 8.90 3.46
N THR A 22 4.46 8.14 4.47
CA THR A 22 5.26 7.03 5.02
C THR A 22 5.57 5.97 3.95
N LEU A 23 4.59 5.61 3.12
CA LEU A 23 4.76 4.65 2.03
C LEU A 23 5.69 5.19 0.93
N LEU A 24 5.59 6.48 0.58
CA LEU A 24 6.44 7.13 -0.40
C LEU A 24 7.89 7.25 0.09
N ASP A 25 8.11 7.59 1.37
CA ASP A 25 9.44 7.67 1.97
C ASP A 25 10.13 6.30 1.91
N ALA A 26 9.45 5.23 2.35
CA ALA A 26 9.98 3.87 2.30
C ALA A 26 10.26 3.42 0.86
N ALA A 27 9.39 3.77 -0.09
CA ALA A 27 9.62 3.47 -1.49
C ALA A 27 10.81 4.26 -2.07
N SER A 28 10.99 5.52 -1.66
CA SER A 28 12.09 6.38 -2.08
C SER A 28 13.46 5.83 -1.64
N GLU A 29 13.53 5.11 -0.52
CA GLU A 29 14.74 4.41 -0.09
C GLU A 29 15.12 3.24 -1.02
N GLU A 30 14.13 2.63 -1.69
CA GLU A 30 14.31 1.51 -2.62
C GLU A 30 14.63 1.97 -4.05
N PHE A 31 14.41 3.25 -4.38
CA PHE A 31 14.66 3.83 -5.71
C PHE A 31 15.91 4.72 -5.73
N ASP A 32 16.63 4.73 -6.85
CA ASP A 32 17.72 5.68 -7.06
C ASP A 32 17.16 7.12 -7.18
N SER A 33 17.80 8.05 -6.48
CA SER A 33 17.41 9.47 -6.44
C SER A 33 17.38 10.08 -7.85
N GLY A 34 16.28 10.77 -8.20
CA GLY A 34 16.10 11.40 -9.51
C GLY A 34 15.50 10.48 -10.58
N THR A 35 14.94 9.34 -10.19
CA THR A 35 14.15 8.49 -11.06
C THR A 35 12.72 9.01 -11.16
N ASP A 36 12.16 9.08 -12.37
CA ASP A 36 10.73 9.36 -12.55
C ASP A 36 9.90 8.16 -12.05
N VAL A 37 8.98 8.46 -11.15
CA VAL A 37 8.11 7.51 -10.45
C VAL A 37 6.66 7.86 -10.68
N ASP A 38 5.93 6.91 -11.26
CA ASP A 38 4.51 6.99 -11.57
C ASP A 38 3.70 6.41 -10.40
N VAL A 39 2.83 7.23 -9.82
CA VAL A 39 1.98 6.85 -8.69
C VAL A 39 0.54 6.70 -9.14
N TYR A 40 -0.06 5.55 -8.82
CA TYR A 40 -1.47 5.26 -9.07
C TYR A 40 -2.18 5.03 -7.75
N GLY A 41 -3.40 5.55 -7.65
CA GLY A 41 -4.22 5.40 -6.45
C GLY A 41 -5.70 5.52 -6.79
N ARG A 42 -6.55 5.46 -5.78
CA ARG A 42 -8.00 5.51 -5.98
C ARG A 42 -8.44 6.87 -6.54
N ALA A 43 -9.51 6.86 -7.32
CA ALA A 43 -10.09 8.07 -7.93
C ALA A 43 -10.44 9.16 -6.91
N ASP A 44 -11.00 8.75 -5.76
CA ASP A 44 -11.39 9.66 -4.69
C ASP A 44 -10.18 10.36 -4.03
N ASP A 45 -9.00 9.76 -4.13
CA ASP A 45 -7.76 10.21 -3.50
C ASP A 45 -6.88 11.07 -4.42
N GLU A 46 -7.24 11.23 -5.71
CA GLU A 46 -6.44 11.95 -6.72
C GLU A 46 -5.93 13.30 -6.22
N ARG A 47 -6.82 14.09 -5.59
CA ARG A 47 -6.48 15.43 -5.09
C ARG A 47 -5.42 15.39 -4.00
N LEU A 48 -5.61 14.50 -3.02
CA LEU A 48 -4.68 14.34 -1.91
C LEU A 48 -3.34 13.81 -2.42
N LEU A 49 -3.36 12.82 -3.31
CA LEU A 49 -2.15 12.28 -3.93
C LEU A 49 -1.40 13.36 -4.69
N THR A 50 -2.10 14.17 -5.50
CA THR A 50 -1.46 15.26 -6.25
C THR A 50 -0.81 16.29 -5.32
N ASP A 51 -1.48 16.65 -4.21
CA ASP A 51 -0.94 17.59 -3.23
C ASP A 51 0.29 17.01 -2.51
N VAL A 52 0.24 15.75 -2.07
CA VAL A 52 1.38 15.07 -1.42
C VAL A 52 2.56 14.94 -2.38
N LEU A 53 2.32 14.47 -3.61
CA LEU A 53 3.38 14.22 -4.60
C LEU A 53 4.06 15.50 -5.05
N ALA A 54 3.42 16.66 -4.92
CA ALA A 54 4.05 17.96 -5.21
C ALA A 54 5.24 18.27 -4.28
N ASP A 55 5.31 17.66 -3.09
CA ASP A 55 6.44 17.76 -2.18
C ASP A 55 7.61 16.82 -2.56
N TYR A 56 7.41 15.89 -3.51
CA TYR A 56 8.38 14.87 -3.90
C TYR A 56 8.91 15.11 -5.32
N ASP A 57 10.23 15.29 -5.46
CA ASP A 57 10.88 15.44 -6.77
C ASP A 57 10.89 14.13 -7.56
N GLY A 58 10.33 14.15 -8.78
CA GLY A 58 10.30 13.00 -9.69
C GLY A 58 9.08 12.10 -9.51
N TYR A 59 8.16 12.43 -8.61
CA TYR A 59 6.94 11.66 -8.38
C TYR A 59 5.75 12.36 -9.04
N ALA A 60 4.93 11.59 -9.77
CA ALA A 60 3.76 12.13 -10.46
C ALA A 60 2.57 11.19 -10.35
N TYR A 61 1.37 11.76 -10.25
CA TYR A 61 0.14 11.00 -10.36
C TYR A 61 -0.06 10.55 -11.82
N ALA A 62 -0.08 9.25 -12.04
CA ALA A 62 -0.11 8.64 -13.37
C ALA A 62 -1.48 8.02 -13.72
N GLY A 63 -2.37 7.88 -12.75
CA GLY A 63 -3.76 7.52 -13.00
C GLY A 63 -4.46 6.78 -11.86
N GLU A 64 -5.68 6.37 -12.16
CA GLU A 64 -6.57 5.71 -11.21
C GLU A 64 -6.25 4.21 -11.12
N TYR A 65 -6.33 3.66 -9.91
CA TYR A 65 -6.25 2.23 -9.64
C TYR A 65 -7.45 1.81 -8.79
N ASP A 66 -8.06 0.67 -9.16
CA ASP A 66 -9.17 0.09 -8.41
C ASP A 66 -8.61 -0.68 -7.21
N CYS A 67 -8.50 0.02 -6.08
CA CYS A 67 -8.08 -0.52 -4.79
C CYS A 67 -8.97 0.02 -3.67
N LEU A 68 -9.06 -0.74 -2.56
CA LEU A 68 -9.74 -0.29 -1.34
C LEU A 68 -9.04 0.94 -0.73
N GLY A 69 -7.72 1.03 -0.92
CA GLY A 69 -6.91 2.21 -0.65
C GLY A 69 -5.41 1.93 -0.83
N GLY A 70 -4.59 2.96 -0.58
CA GLY A 70 -3.13 2.89 -0.71
C GLY A 70 -2.64 3.29 -2.10
N VAL A 71 -1.36 3.08 -2.37
CA VAL A 71 -0.71 3.55 -3.61
C VAL A 71 0.08 2.44 -4.31
N VAL A 72 0.01 2.44 -5.64
CA VAL A 72 0.87 1.65 -6.51
C VAL A 72 1.93 2.57 -7.06
N VAL A 73 3.18 2.19 -6.92
CA VAL A 73 4.33 2.99 -7.33
C VAL A 73 5.10 2.24 -8.41
N GLU A 74 5.28 2.86 -9.57
CA GLU A 74 5.99 2.29 -10.72
C GLU A 74 7.19 3.15 -11.08
N SER A 75 8.38 2.55 -11.13
CA SER A 75 9.58 3.24 -11.60
C SER A 75 9.74 3.09 -13.11
N ASN A 76 9.96 4.20 -13.81
CA ASN A 76 10.16 4.19 -15.26
C ASN A 76 11.60 3.75 -15.63
N ALA A 77 12.59 3.99 -14.76
CA ALA A 77 13.99 3.65 -15.02
C ALA A 77 14.28 2.15 -14.83
N SER A 78 13.70 1.57 -13.81
CA SER A 78 13.88 0.17 -13.44
C SER A 78 12.49 -0.40 -13.40
N ARG A 79 12.11 -1.29 -14.34
CA ARG A 79 10.79 -1.96 -14.46
C ARG A 79 10.34 -2.68 -13.19
N VAL A 80 10.13 -1.92 -12.13
CA VAL A 80 9.91 -2.30 -10.74
C VAL A 80 8.62 -1.61 -10.37
N ARG A 81 7.65 -2.44 -9.99
CA ARG A 81 6.35 -2.00 -9.55
C ARG A 81 6.20 -2.46 -8.11
N VAL A 82 6.08 -1.50 -7.20
CA VAL A 82 5.83 -1.75 -5.78
C VAL A 82 4.35 -1.51 -5.53
N ASN A 83 3.66 -2.55 -5.07
CA ASN A 83 2.24 -2.50 -4.79
C ASN A 83 2.04 -2.34 -3.29
N ASN A 84 1.81 -1.10 -2.84
CA ASN A 84 1.48 -0.77 -1.45
C ASN A 84 -0.01 -0.51 -1.28
N THR A 85 -0.86 -1.22 -2.04
CA THR A 85 -2.30 -1.20 -1.81
C THR A 85 -2.63 -1.90 -0.50
N PHE A 86 -3.58 -1.36 0.26
CA PHE A 86 -4.03 -1.97 1.50
C PHE A 86 -4.55 -3.39 1.26
N ASP A 87 -5.16 -3.67 0.10
CA ASP A 87 -5.54 -5.03 -0.31
C ASP A 87 -4.36 -6.01 -0.29
N SER A 88 -3.20 -5.60 -0.82
CA SER A 88 -2.01 -6.46 -0.90
C SER A 88 -1.36 -6.66 0.46
N VAL A 89 -1.35 -5.63 1.31
CA VAL A 89 -0.85 -5.72 2.68
C VAL A 89 -1.79 -6.54 3.56
N LEU A 90 -3.11 -6.36 3.40
CA LEU A 90 -4.12 -7.10 4.14
C LEU A 90 -4.13 -8.58 3.76
N ASP A 91 -4.01 -8.93 2.47
CA ASP A 91 -3.84 -10.32 2.06
C ASP A 91 -2.55 -10.93 2.63
N ALA A 92 -1.42 -10.22 2.59
CA ALA A 92 -0.16 -10.71 3.15
C ALA A 92 -0.24 -10.97 4.67
N VAL A 93 -0.81 -10.04 5.44
CA VAL A 93 -1.02 -10.24 6.89
C VAL A 93 -2.03 -11.34 7.15
N TRP A 94 -3.10 -11.43 6.37
CA TRP A 94 -4.12 -12.47 6.51
C TRP A 94 -3.55 -13.87 6.20
N GLU A 95 -2.63 -13.99 5.24
CA GLU A 95 -1.91 -15.24 4.95
C GLU A 95 -0.95 -15.64 6.08
N ASP A 96 -0.25 -14.70 6.70
CA ASP A 96 0.63 -14.95 7.84
C ASP A 96 -0.15 -15.26 9.13
N GLU A 97 -1.24 -14.54 9.39
CA GLU A 97 -2.06 -14.70 10.61
C GLU A 97 -2.91 -15.98 10.56
N LEU A 98 -3.37 -16.41 9.37
CA LEU A 98 -3.99 -17.73 9.18
C LEU A 98 -2.99 -18.87 9.45
N LYS A 99 -1.71 -18.74 9.07
CA LYS A 99 -0.67 -19.71 9.42
C LYS A 99 -0.47 -19.80 10.93
N GLU A 100 -0.43 -18.66 11.63
CA GLU A 100 -0.21 -18.64 13.08
C GLU A 100 -1.40 -19.20 13.87
N ILE A 101 -2.62 -18.82 13.48
CA ILE A 101 -3.86 -19.33 14.10
C ILE A 101 -4.04 -20.81 13.77
N SER A 102 -3.78 -21.22 12.53
CA SER A 102 -3.81 -22.64 12.14
C SER A 102 -2.76 -23.44 12.90
N SER A 103 -1.53 -22.91 13.09
CA SER A 103 -0.52 -23.62 13.89
C SER A 103 -1.01 -23.76 15.34
N ARG A 104 -1.56 -22.72 15.96
CA ARG A 104 -2.13 -22.83 17.33
C ARG A 104 -3.31 -23.79 17.44
N LEU A 105 -4.19 -23.85 16.43
CA LEU A 105 -5.36 -24.74 16.44
C LEU A 105 -5.02 -26.21 16.16
N PHE A 106 -3.87 -26.49 15.53
CA PHE A 106 -3.47 -27.84 15.13
C PHE A 106 -2.17 -28.35 15.79
N ASP A 107 -1.47 -27.54 16.61
CA ASP A 107 -0.32 -27.99 17.44
C ASP A 107 -0.75 -28.87 18.62
N GLU A 108 -2.02 -28.78 19.08
CA GLU A 108 -2.52 -29.59 20.20
C GLU A 108 -2.82 -31.06 19.83
N ASP A 109 -2.63 -31.46 18.56
CA ASP A 109 -2.90 -32.81 18.04
C ASP A 109 -1.67 -33.51 17.42
N ALA A 110 -0.45 -33.17 17.83
CA ALA A 110 0.72 -33.99 17.51
C ALA A 110 0.80 -35.20 18.47
N PRO A 111 0.64 -36.46 18.01
CA PRO A 111 0.85 -37.62 18.87
C PRO A 111 2.33 -37.76 19.24
N ALA A 112 2.56 -38.13 20.50
CA ALA A 112 3.85 -38.29 21.18
C ALA A 112 4.88 -39.19 20.50
#